data_AF-X0SKF4-F1
#
_entry.id   AF-X0SKF4-F1
#
_cell.length_a   1.000
_cell.length_b   1.000
_cell.length_c   1.000
_cell.angle_alpha   90.00
_cell.angle_beta   90.00
_cell.angle_gamma   90.00
#
_symmetry.space_group_name_H-M   'P 1'
#
loop_
_entity.id
_entity.type
_entity.pdbx_description
1 polymer ?
#
loop_
_entity_poly.entity_id
_entity_poly.type
_entity_poly.pdbx_seq_one_letter_code
_entity_poly.pdbx_strand_id
1 'polypeptide(L)'
;MVLPGMMMNFTAIDGKEYLYLGIYEEPIPLLEEFIRTHKIIYLLKFLNYPLWKSEIWRYNGSIWEKAGEDGFGNINVAVISAQVLNNTLYFGTSNIIGIEIWKTVDGENWTQIAKRGLGQPFTMWCWRMHTFENRLIFGTFNILRGCQIWTSTSDNPQTNKDFIQINIDSMGNNDDPFLVKQDGVRSFETFKGQLYAGTAAFMDFIIKQKNGSGCEIWRTPKVL
;
A
#
# COMPACT_ATOMS: atom_id res chain seq x y z
N MET A 1 8.04 -11.53 11.66
CA MET A 1 9.06 -11.60 10.58
C MET A 1 9.25 -10.18 10.12
N VAL A 2 10.50 -9.68 10.06
CA VAL A 2 10.77 -8.35 9.50
C VAL A 2 10.67 -8.45 7.98
N LEU A 3 9.84 -7.58 7.41
CA LEU A 3 9.55 -7.51 5.98
C LEU A 3 10.04 -6.17 5.43
N PRO A 4 10.73 -6.17 4.28
CA PRO A 4 11.02 -4.95 3.55
C PRO A 4 9.78 -4.48 2.77
N GLY A 5 9.53 -3.18 2.83
CA GLY A 5 8.69 -2.49 1.85
C GLY A 5 9.42 -2.27 0.53
N MET A 6 8.80 -1.51 -0.36
CA MET A 6 9.40 -1.13 -1.63
C MET A 6 10.57 -0.15 -1.41
N MET A 7 11.68 -0.42 -2.09
CA MET A 7 12.80 0.51 -2.15
C MET A 7 12.56 1.59 -3.21
N MET A 8 13.07 2.80 -2.96
CA MET A 8 12.93 3.92 -3.89
C MET A 8 14.15 4.84 -3.84
N ASN A 9 14.73 5.14 -5.01
CA ASN A 9 15.71 6.21 -5.11
C ASN A 9 15.00 7.56 -5.07
N PHE A 10 15.56 8.50 -4.33
CA PHE A 10 15.03 9.85 -4.25
C PHE A 10 16.16 10.86 -4.06
N THR A 11 16.09 11.94 -4.84
CA THR A 11 16.94 13.11 -4.68
C THR A 11 16.18 14.14 -3.85
N ALA A 12 16.68 14.41 -2.64
CA ALA A 12 16.12 15.41 -1.76
C ALA A 12 16.32 16.84 -2.31
N ILE A 13 15.60 17.81 -1.74
CA ILE A 13 15.67 19.22 -2.15
C ILE A 13 17.06 19.85 -1.98
N ASP A 14 17.92 19.26 -1.15
CA ASP A 14 19.33 19.66 -1.00
C ASP A 14 20.25 19.08 -2.10
N GLY A 15 19.70 18.29 -3.03
CA GLY A 15 20.41 17.68 -4.14
C GLY A 15 21.08 16.34 -3.81
N LYS A 16 21.01 15.86 -2.57
CA LYS A 16 21.56 14.56 -2.20
C LYS A 16 20.63 13.43 -2.61
N GLU A 17 21.20 12.36 -3.15
CA GLU A 17 20.47 11.16 -3.52
C GLU A 17 20.60 10.10 -2.43
N TYR A 18 19.48 9.44 -2.12
CA TYR A 18 19.44 8.31 -1.21
C TYR A 18 18.54 7.20 -1.76
N LEU A 19 18.86 5.96 -1.37
CA LEU A 19 17.96 4.83 -1.47
C LEU A 19 17.12 4.75 -0.19
N TYR A 20 15.80 4.85 -0.31
CA TYR A 20 14.87 4.73 0.80
C TYR A 20 14.27 3.33 0.89
N LEU A 21 14.00 2.87 2.11
CA LEU A 21 13.36 1.59 2.41
C LEU A 21 12.44 1.75 3.63
N GLY A 22 11.20 1.28 3.49
CA GLY A 22 10.34 1.00 4.65
C GLY A 22 10.65 -0.39 5.21
N ILE A 23 10.70 -0.55 6.53
CA ILE A 23 10.74 -1.87 7.16
C ILE A 23 9.59 -2.01 8.15
N TYR A 24 9.06 -3.20 8.27
CA TYR A 24 7.91 -3.45 9.13
C TYR A 24 7.82 -4.90 9.55
N GLU A 25 6.93 -5.18 10.49
CA GLU A 25 6.66 -6.54 10.95
C GLU A 25 5.19 -6.88 10.81
N GLU A 26 4.90 -8.07 10.28
CA GLU A 26 3.54 -8.59 10.20
C GLU A 26 3.36 -9.79 11.14
N PRO A 27 2.33 -9.77 12.01
CA PRO A 27 1.95 -10.93 12.79
C PRO A 27 1.03 -11.88 12.01
N ILE A 28 0.65 -11.56 10.75
CA ILE A 28 -0.27 -12.36 9.92
C ILE A 28 0.15 -13.85 9.85
N PRO A 29 1.44 -14.21 9.67
CA PRO A 29 1.83 -15.61 9.65
C PRO A 29 1.48 -16.38 10.93
N LEU A 30 1.41 -15.71 12.10
CA LEU A 30 0.94 -16.33 13.34
C LEU A 30 -0.55 -16.62 13.29
N LEU A 31 -1.35 -15.71 12.74
CA LEU A 31 -2.78 -15.92 12.57
C LEU A 31 -3.06 -17.04 11.55
N GLU A 32 -2.31 -17.09 10.45
CA GLU A 32 -2.39 -18.16 9.46
C GLU A 32 -2.07 -19.52 10.08
N GLU A 33 -1.00 -19.61 10.87
CA GLU A 33 -0.64 -20.83 11.59
C GLU A 33 -1.70 -21.25 12.61
N PHE A 34 -2.32 -20.29 13.30
CA PHE A 34 -3.47 -20.58 14.16
C PHE A 34 -4.64 -21.16 13.38
N ILE A 35 -5.06 -20.52 12.28
CA ILE A 35 -6.18 -21.00 11.45
C ILE A 35 -5.88 -22.38 10.87
N ARG A 36 -4.66 -22.59 10.38
CA ARG A 36 -4.22 -23.85 9.78
C ARG A 36 -4.15 -25.00 10.77
N THR A 37 -3.62 -24.76 11.97
CA THR A 37 -3.29 -25.83 12.93
C THR A 37 -4.28 -25.92 14.09
N HIS A 38 -5.12 -24.90 14.30
CA HIS A 38 -5.98 -24.69 15.46
C HIS A 38 -5.21 -24.70 16.80
N LYS A 39 -3.87 -24.56 16.78
CA LYS A 39 -3.05 -24.52 18.00
C LYS A 39 -3.10 -23.14 18.61
N ILE A 40 -3.75 -23.03 19.77
CA ILE A 40 -3.96 -21.76 20.51
C ILE A 40 -2.66 -21.00 20.79
N ILE A 41 -1.51 -21.68 20.86
CA ILE A 41 -0.21 -21.04 21.05
C ILE A 41 0.09 -19.96 20.00
N TYR A 42 -0.36 -20.14 18.75
CA TYR A 42 -0.15 -19.14 17.70
C TYR A 42 -1.07 -17.93 17.88
N LEU A 43 -2.31 -18.14 18.31
CA LEU A 43 -3.22 -17.05 18.68
C LEU A 43 -2.66 -16.26 19.88
N LEU A 44 -2.16 -16.95 20.92
CA LEU A 44 -1.53 -16.30 22.07
C LEU A 44 -0.30 -15.50 21.67
N LYS A 45 0.53 -16.00 20.73
CA LYS A 45 1.66 -15.25 20.18
C LYS A 45 1.21 -14.03 19.39
N PHE A 46 0.13 -14.14 18.61
CA PHE A 46 -0.46 -13.02 17.86
C PHE A 46 -1.00 -11.94 18.79
N LEU A 47 -1.77 -12.33 19.82
CA LEU A 47 -2.35 -11.40 20.78
C LEU A 47 -1.30 -10.69 21.65
N ASN A 48 -0.18 -11.36 21.92
CA ASN A 48 0.97 -10.78 22.62
C ASN A 48 2.02 -10.18 21.66
N TYR A 49 1.73 -10.09 20.36
CA TYR A 49 2.68 -9.54 19.41
C TYR A 49 2.85 -8.04 19.70
N PRO A 50 4.08 -7.58 19.95
CA PRO A 50 4.29 -6.17 20.25
C PRO A 50 3.89 -5.35 19.03
N LEU A 51 3.09 -4.30 19.23
CA LEU A 51 2.64 -3.40 18.15
C LEU A 51 3.81 -2.53 17.69
N TRP A 52 4.74 -3.14 16.96
CA TRP A 52 5.88 -2.44 16.39
C TRP A 52 5.37 -1.50 15.32
N LYS A 53 5.85 -0.28 15.41
CA LYS A 53 5.65 0.70 14.36
C LYS A 53 6.68 0.43 13.27
N SER A 54 6.29 0.65 12.02
CA SER A 54 7.19 0.53 10.89
C SER A 54 8.26 1.62 10.92
N GLU A 55 9.45 1.35 10.41
CA GLU A 55 10.53 2.35 10.32
C GLU A 55 10.82 2.72 8.86
N ILE A 56 11.37 3.91 8.64
CA ILE A 56 11.91 4.32 7.34
C ILE A 56 13.42 4.52 7.49
N TRP A 57 14.16 3.95 6.56
CA TRP A 57 15.60 4.03 6.48
C TRP A 57 16.02 4.60 5.14
N ARG A 58 17.15 5.31 5.12
CA ARG A 58 17.78 5.80 3.90
C ARG A 58 19.27 5.45 3.86
N TYR A 59 19.79 5.22 2.67
CA TYR A 59 21.18 4.86 2.41
C TYR A 59 21.83 5.87 1.49
N ASN A 60 23.00 6.39 1.89
CA ASN A 60 23.73 7.41 1.15
C ASN A 60 24.87 6.86 0.27
N GLY A 61 24.94 5.54 0.06
CA GLY A 61 26.07 4.89 -0.60
C GLY A 61 27.18 4.41 0.35
N SER A 62 27.07 4.67 1.66
CA SER A 62 28.05 4.21 2.66
C SER A 62 27.40 3.70 3.94
N ILE A 63 26.42 4.42 4.49
CA ILE A 63 25.74 4.08 5.75
C ILE A 63 24.23 4.15 5.60
N TRP A 64 23.54 3.31 6.38
CA TRP A 64 22.10 3.39 6.59
C TRP A 64 21.82 4.27 7.80
N GLU A 65 20.85 5.16 7.67
CA GLU A 65 20.36 6.00 8.76
C GLU A 65 18.83 6.05 8.75
N LYS A 66 18.26 6.28 9.94
CA LYS A 66 16.81 6.37 10.10
C LYS A 66 16.32 7.69 9.51
N ALA A 67 15.26 7.63 8.71
CA ALA A 67 14.74 8.74 7.93
C ALA A 67 13.34 9.17 8.40
N GLY A 68 13.18 9.34 9.70
CA GLY A 68 11.92 9.78 10.32
C GLY A 68 11.59 9.04 11.62
N GLU A 69 10.48 9.43 12.24
CA GLU A 69 9.94 8.76 13.41
C GLU A 69 9.28 7.42 13.06
N ASP A 70 9.23 6.52 14.03
CA ASP A 70 8.53 5.24 13.90
C ASP A 70 7.06 5.46 13.56
N GLY A 71 6.61 4.76 12.53
CA GLY A 71 5.27 4.85 11.99
C GLY A 71 4.94 6.25 11.44
N PHE A 72 5.95 7.04 11.07
CA PHE A 72 5.84 8.47 10.78
C PHE A 72 5.26 9.28 11.96
N GLY A 73 5.62 8.90 13.20
CA GLY A 73 5.06 9.49 14.42
C GLY A 73 3.63 9.02 14.74
N ASN A 74 3.07 8.10 13.95
CA ASN A 74 1.72 7.57 14.09
C ASN A 74 1.74 6.06 14.39
N ILE A 75 0.58 5.41 14.43
CA ILE A 75 0.43 3.96 14.68
C ILE A 75 0.58 3.12 13.40
N ASN A 76 1.32 3.62 12.41
CA ASN A 76 1.61 2.86 11.19
C ASN A 76 2.47 1.66 11.53
N VAL A 77 1.94 0.47 11.24
CA VAL A 77 2.62 -0.81 11.48
C VAL A 77 3.32 -1.31 10.23
N ALA A 78 3.01 -0.76 9.05
CA ALA A 78 3.64 -1.12 7.79
C ALA A 78 3.91 0.10 6.91
N VAL A 79 5.10 0.14 6.30
CA VAL A 79 5.47 1.03 5.19
C VAL A 79 5.79 0.15 3.99
N ILE A 80 4.92 0.14 2.99
CA ILE A 80 4.85 -0.99 2.05
C ILE A 80 5.25 -0.57 0.64
N SER A 81 4.83 0.62 0.24
CA SER A 81 5.01 1.12 -1.12
C SER A 81 5.60 2.52 -1.10
N ALA A 82 6.36 2.83 -2.14
CA ALA A 82 7.03 4.10 -2.31
C ALA A 82 6.95 4.53 -3.77
N GLN A 83 6.87 5.83 -4.03
CA GLN A 83 6.90 6.39 -5.38
C GLN A 83 7.33 7.86 -5.35
N VAL A 84 8.11 8.27 -6.36
CA VAL A 84 8.43 9.67 -6.59
C VAL A 84 7.46 10.26 -7.63
N LEU A 85 6.90 11.44 -7.33
CA LEU A 85 6.13 12.30 -8.23
C LEU A 85 6.60 13.75 -8.04
N ASN A 86 7.04 14.41 -9.11
CA ASN A 86 7.46 15.82 -9.11
C ASN A 86 8.40 16.19 -7.94
N ASN A 87 9.55 15.53 -7.87
CA ASN A 87 10.57 15.77 -6.83
C ASN A 87 10.05 15.62 -5.39
N THR A 88 8.95 14.88 -5.21
CA THR A 88 8.39 14.56 -3.92
C THR A 88 8.33 13.05 -3.78
N LEU A 89 8.87 12.52 -2.68
CA LEU A 89 8.80 11.10 -2.34
C LEU A 89 7.53 10.84 -1.54
N TYR A 90 6.78 9.81 -1.92
CA TYR A 90 5.56 9.36 -1.26
C TYR A 90 5.76 7.96 -0.72
N PHE A 91 5.24 7.70 0.47
CA PHE A 91 5.11 6.36 1.05
C PHE A 91 3.64 6.05 1.35
N GLY A 92 3.24 4.82 0.98
CA GLY A 92 1.99 4.21 1.37
C GLY A 92 2.17 3.33 2.60
N THR A 93 1.32 3.54 3.60
CA THR A 93 1.36 2.80 4.87
C THR A 93 0.09 2.00 5.12
N SER A 94 0.09 1.21 6.18
CA SER A 94 -1.10 0.55 6.71
C SER A 94 -1.12 0.60 8.23
N ASN A 95 -2.30 0.83 8.79
CA ASN A 95 -2.60 0.65 10.22
C ASN A 95 -4.03 0.14 10.40
N ILE A 96 -4.45 -0.07 11.65
CA ILE A 96 -5.76 -0.62 12.00
C ILE A 96 -6.95 0.28 11.59
N ILE A 97 -6.71 1.57 11.33
CA ILE A 97 -7.71 2.55 10.88
C ILE A 97 -7.72 2.65 9.33
N GLY A 98 -6.75 2.03 8.67
CA GLY A 98 -6.63 1.97 7.21
C GLY A 98 -5.29 2.50 6.71
N ILE A 99 -5.21 2.71 5.39
CA ILE A 99 -4.01 3.28 4.77
C ILE A 99 -3.82 4.74 5.15
N GLU A 100 -2.56 5.15 5.10
CA GLU A 100 -2.16 6.55 5.08
C GLU A 100 -1.16 6.75 3.94
N ILE A 101 -1.05 8.00 3.48
CA ILE A 101 -0.02 8.41 2.52
C ILE A 101 0.73 9.57 3.13
N TRP A 102 2.06 9.44 3.12
CA TRP A 102 3.00 10.41 3.64
C TRP A 102 3.89 10.88 2.51
N LYS A 103 4.26 12.16 2.53
CA LYS A 103 5.15 12.74 1.51
C LYS A 103 6.26 13.58 2.12
N THR A 104 7.36 13.70 1.40
CA THR A 104 8.50 14.56 1.75
C THR A 104 9.17 15.13 0.51
N VAL A 105 9.79 16.29 0.66
CA VAL A 105 10.67 16.92 -0.34
C VAL A 105 12.14 16.91 0.08
N ASP A 106 12.42 16.78 1.38
CA ASP A 106 13.77 16.80 1.95
C ASP A 106 14.24 15.41 2.39
N GLY A 107 13.34 14.42 2.41
CA GLY A 107 13.69 13.07 2.76
C GLY A 107 13.78 12.79 4.26
N GLU A 108 13.36 13.74 5.11
CA GLU A 108 13.43 13.65 6.58
C GLU A 108 12.12 14.10 7.24
N ASN A 109 11.53 15.18 6.75
CA ASN A 109 10.30 15.75 7.27
C ASN A 109 9.12 15.24 6.45
N TRP A 110 8.20 14.56 7.13
CA TRP A 110 7.09 13.87 6.50
C TRP A 110 5.76 14.55 6.80
N THR A 111 4.96 14.75 5.75
CA THR A 111 3.61 15.30 5.84
C THR A 111 2.59 14.23 5.48
N GLN A 112 1.65 13.95 6.39
CA GLN A 112 0.51 13.08 6.10
C GLN A 112 -0.48 13.80 5.17
N ILE A 113 -0.75 13.21 4.00
CA ILE A 113 -1.70 13.74 3.01
C ILE A 113 -2.93 12.85 2.81
N ALA A 114 -2.86 11.57 3.16
CA ALA A 114 -4.03 10.70 3.20
C ALA A 114 -4.09 9.97 4.54
N LYS A 115 -5.31 9.78 5.07
CA LYS A 115 -5.52 9.12 6.36
C LYS A 115 -6.84 8.35 6.41
N ARG A 116 -6.91 7.40 7.36
CA ARG A 116 -8.12 6.63 7.69
C ARG A 116 -8.72 5.95 6.46
N GLY A 117 -7.88 5.34 5.63
CA GLY A 117 -8.33 4.65 4.43
C GLY A 117 -9.05 5.57 3.43
N LEU A 118 -8.62 6.83 3.32
CA LEU A 118 -9.28 7.86 2.48
C LEU A 118 -10.74 8.15 2.88
N GLY A 119 -11.14 7.80 4.10
CA GLY A 119 -12.52 7.87 4.56
C GLY A 119 -13.36 6.63 4.21
N GLN A 120 -12.77 5.63 3.56
CA GLN A 120 -13.38 4.33 3.29
C GLN A 120 -12.97 3.31 4.37
N PRO A 121 -13.91 2.81 5.19
CA PRO A 121 -13.61 1.81 6.21
C PRO A 121 -12.94 0.56 5.62
N PHE A 122 -12.02 -0.03 6.37
CA PHE A 122 -11.31 -1.26 6.02
C PHE A 122 -10.44 -1.18 4.75
N THR A 123 -10.18 0.01 4.23
CA THR A 123 -9.20 0.22 3.17
C THR A 123 -7.81 0.19 3.79
N MET A 124 -7.15 -0.95 3.67
CA MET A 124 -5.87 -1.27 4.27
C MET A 124 -4.85 -1.56 3.18
N TRP A 125 -3.58 -1.71 3.57
CA TRP A 125 -2.49 -2.14 2.70
C TRP A 125 -2.37 -1.34 1.40
N CYS A 126 -1.67 -0.20 1.44
CA CYS A 126 -1.26 0.49 0.21
C CYS A 126 -0.13 -0.32 -0.46
N TRP A 127 -0.49 -1.38 -1.18
CA TRP A 127 0.46 -2.41 -1.61
C TRP A 127 1.40 -1.92 -2.70
N ARG A 128 0.91 -1.10 -3.64
CA ARG A 128 1.71 -0.58 -4.74
C ARG A 128 1.35 0.85 -5.05
N MET A 129 2.36 1.65 -5.35
CA MET A 129 2.24 2.99 -5.90
C MET A 129 2.94 3.03 -7.26
N HIS A 130 2.52 3.96 -8.10
CA HIS A 130 3.10 4.23 -9.40
C HIS A 130 2.77 5.65 -9.84
N THR A 131 3.54 6.21 -10.76
CA THR A 131 3.19 7.47 -11.44
C THR A 131 2.65 7.21 -12.82
N PHE A 132 1.57 7.89 -13.17
CA PHE A 132 1.00 7.83 -14.52
C PHE A 132 0.34 9.17 -14.82
N GLU A 133 0.62 9.73 -16.00
CA GLU A 133 0.05 11.01 -16.45
C GLU A 133 0.17 12.14 -15.41
N ASN A 134 1.34 12.27 -14.79
CA ASN A 134 1.63 13.26 -13.75
C ASN A 134 0.71 13.14 -12.50
N ARG A 135 0.23 11.93 -12.21
CA ARG A 135 -0.59 11.62 -11.03
C ARG A 135 0.03 10.47 -10.25
N LEU A 136 -0.23 10.46 -8.95
CA LEU A 136 0.11 9.35 -8.07
C LEU A 136 -1.04 8.35 -8.11
N ILE A 137 -0.74 7.12 -8.51
CA ILE A 137 -1.69 6.01 -8.53
C ILE A 137 -1.25 4.98 -7.51
N PHE A 138 -2.21 4.40 -6.81
CA PHE A 138 -1.92 3.32 -5.88
C PHE A 138 -3.08 2.36 -5.73
N GLY A 139 -2.75 1.14 -5.33
CA GLY A 139 -3.69 0.06 -5.13
C GLY A 139 -3.75 -0.34 -3.67
N THR A 140 -4.95 -0.59 -3.20
CA THR A 140 -5.24 -0.97 -1.81
C THR A 140 -5.93 -2.32 -1.73
N PHE A 141 -6.01 -2.82 -0.50
CA PHE A 141 -6.86 -3.94 -0.12
C PHE A 141 -8.07 -3.43 0.66
N ASN A 142 -9.24 -4.00 0.41
CA ASN A 142 -10.39 -3.86 1.29
C ASN A 142 -11.02 -5.23 1.55
N ILE A 143 -11.22 -5.58 2.82
CA ILE A 143 -11.72 -6.91 3.18
C ILE A 143 -13.18 -7.15 2.73
N LEU A 144 -13.99 -6.09 2.62
CA LEU A 144 -15.39 -6.19 2.24
C LEU A 144 -15.62 -5.92 0.75
N ARG A 145 -14.74 -5.13 0.14
CA ARG A 145 -14.90 -4.61 -1.23
C ARG A 145 -13.83 -5.06 -2.21
N GLY A 146 -12.84 -5.83 -1.75
CA GLY A 146 -11.70 -6.22 -2.57
C GLY A 146 -10.75 -5.07 -2.87
N CYS A 147 -9.94 -5.22 -3.91
CA CYS A 147 -8.98 -4.20 -4.28
C CYS A 147 -9.65 -2.92 -4.78
N GLN A 148 -9.00 -1.80 -4.46
CA GLN A 148 -9.37 -0.49 -4.97
C GLN A 148 -8.12 0.16 -5.56
N ILE A 149 -8.29 0.90 -6.66
CA ILE A 149 -7.26 1.66 -7.33
C ILE A 149 -7.64 3.12 -7.21
N TRP A 150 -6.73 3.92 -6.66
CA TRP A 150 -6.91 5.34 -6.41
C TRP A 150 -5.89 6.13 -7.23
N THR A 151 -6.30 7.28 -7.76
CA THR A 151 -5.42 8.25 -8.41
C THR A 151 -5.54 9.61 -7.77
N SER A 152 -4.45 10.37 -7.75
CA SER A 152 -4.50 11.78 -7.38
C SER A 152 -5.23 12.62 -8.45
N THR A 153 -5.96 13.64 -8.02
CA THR A 153 -6.66 14.61 -8.88
C THR A 153 -5.75 15.74 -9.35
N SER A 154 -4.61 15.91 -8.69
CA SER A 154 -3.53 16.83 -9.07
C SER A 154 -2.17 16.13 -9.02
N ASP A 155 -1.14 16.84 -9.44
CA ASP A 155 0.25 16.40 -9.46
C ASP A 155 1.01 16.69 -8.15
N ASN A 156 0.30 17.27 -7.18
CA ASN A 156 0.78 17.53 -5.82
C ASN A 156 -0.39 17.38 -4.83
N PRO A 157 -0.86 16.15 -4.55
CA PRO A 157 -1.97 15.92 -3.64
C PRO A 157 -1.61 16.36 -2.21
N GLN A 158 -2.59 16.90 -1.48
CA GLN A 158 -2.42 17.43 -0.12
C GLN A 158 -3.31 16.75 0.92
N THR A 159 -4.48 16.23 0.50
CA THR A 159 -5.50 15.70 1.41
C THR A 159 -6.22 14.49 0.82
N ASN A 160 -7.04 13.80 1.63
CA ASN A 160 -7.95 12.73 1.15
C ASN A 160 -8.80 13.15 -0.07
N LYS A 161 -9.18 14.43 -0.18
CA LYS A 161 -10.03 14.93 -1.27
C LYS A 161 -9.32 14.97 -2.62
N ASP A 162 -8.00 14.88 -2.61
CA ASP A 162 -7.19 14.88 -3.81
C ASP A 162 -7.03 13.49 -4.40
N PHE A 163 -7.80 12.50 -3.93
CA PHE A 163 -7.77 11.13 -4.44
C PHE A 163 -9.16 10.65 -4.81
N ILE A 164 -9.25 10.00 -5.97
CA ILE A 164 -10.48 9.38 -6.47
C ILE A 164 -10.22 7.92 -6.83
N GLN A 165 -11.19 7.06 -6.54
CA GLN A 165 -11.16 5.66 -6.97
C GLN A 165 -11.47 5.58 -8.47
N ILE A 166 -10.72 4.75 -9.21
CA ILE A 166 -10.83 4.65 -10.67
C ILE A 166 -11.22 3.26 -11.18
N ASN A 167 -11.38 2.29 -10.28
CA ASN A 167 -11.93 0.98 -10.59
C ASN A 167 -13.26 0.74 -9.88
N ILE A 168 -14.05 -0.18 -10.41
CA ILE A 168 -15.11 -0.82 -9.63
C ILE A 168 -14.45 -1.69 -8.56
N ASP A 169 -15.01 -1.67 -7.35
CA ASP A 169 -14.56 -2.49 -6.22
C ASP A 169 -14.27 -3.94 -6.67
N SER A 170 -13.12 -4.46 -6.24
CA SER A 170 -12.65 -5.81 -6.55
C SER A 170 -12.35 -6.11 -8.02
N MET A 171 -12.32 -5.09 -8.88
CA MET A 171 -12.32 -5.27 -10.35
C MET A 171 -13.47 -6.18 -10.82
N GLY A 172 -14.56 -6.20 -10.05
CA GLY A 172 -15.72 -7.05 -10.30
C GLY A 172 -16.71 -6.41 -11.27
N ASN A 173 -17.78 -7.14 -11.53
CA ASN A 173 -18.99 -6.62 -12.14
C ASN A 173 -19.99 -6.29 -11.02
N ASN A 174 -20.85 -5.29 -11.24
CA ASN A 174 -21.84 -4.83 -10.24
C ASN A 174 -22.96 -5.85 -9.94
N ASP A 175 -22.84 -7.10 -10.41
CA ASP A 175 -23.89 -8.12 -10.34
C ASP A 175 -24.03 -8.73 -8.93
N ASP A 176 -22.93 -8.82 -8.17
CA ASP A 176 -22.94 -9.22 -6.76
C ASP A 176 -21.98 -8.34 -5.93
N PRO A 177 -22.51 -7.38 -5.15
CA PRO A 177 -21.68 -6.46 -4.36
C PRO A 177 -20.95 -7.12 -3.19
N PHE A 178 -21.26 -8.38 -2.86
CA PHE A 178 -20.58 -9.15 -1.81
C PHE A 178 -19.52 -10.11 -2.36
N LEU A 179 -19.43 -10.25 -3.68
CA LEU A 179 -18.43 -11.09 -4.31
C LEU A 179 -17.12 -10.31 -4.50
N VAL A 180 -16.16 -10.54 -3.60
CA VAL A 180 -14.78 -10.12 -3.79
C VAL A 180 -14.10 -11.10 -4.77
N LYS A 181 -13.79 -10.64 -5.98
CA LYS A 181 -13.07 -11.37 -7.03
C LYS A 181 -11.56 -11.16 -6.95
N GLN A 182 -11.11 -9.91 -6.89
CA GLN A 182 -9.71 -9.52 -6.73
C GLN A 182 -9.58 -8.72 -5.44
N ASP A 183 -8.68 -9.12 -4.55
CA ASP A 183 -8.54 -8.49 -3.24
C ASP A 183 -7.37 -7.51 -3.17
N GLY A 184 -6.40 -7.64 -4.07
CA GLY A 184 -5.21 -6.81 -4.06
C GLY A 184 -4.67 -6.40 -5.39
N VAL A 185 -4.13 -5.19 -5.44
CA VAL A 185 -3.25 -4.76 -6.53
C VAL A 185 -1.80 -5.01 -6.11
N ARG A 186 -1.10 -5.82 -6.90
CA ARG A 186 0.24 -6.33 -6.59
C ARG A 186 1.32 -5.77 -7.50
N SER A 187 0.95 -5.18 -8.63
CA SER A 187 1.87 -4.43 -9.49
C SER A 187 1.13 -3.36 -10.30
N PHE A 188 1.86 -2.32 -10.67
CA PHE A 188 1.51 -1.40 -11.73
C PHE A 188 2.67 -1.32 -12.70
N GLU A 189 2.36 -1.09 -13.97
CA GLU A 189 3.38 -0.74 -14.96
C GLU A 189 2.75 0.09 -16.09
N THR A 190 3.56 0.89 -16.77
CA THR A 190 3.13 1.63 -17.95
C THR A 190 3.71 1.03 -19.22
N PHE A 191 2.86 0.83 -20.23
CA PHE A 191 3.30 0.34 -21.51
C PHE A 191 2.47 0.94 -22.64
N LYS A 192 3.15 1.58 -23.61
CA LYS A 192 2.52 2.21 -24.78
C LYS A 192 1.41 3.20 -24.39
N GLY A 193 1.67 4.06 -23.40
CA GLY A 193 0.75 5.11 -22.96
C GLY A 193 -0.47 4.61 -22.17
N GLN A 194 -0.44 3.37 -21.68
CA GLN A 194 -1.50 2.82 -20.85
C GLN A 194 -0.95 2.35 -19.51
N LEU A 195 -1.75 2.48 -18.47
CA LEU A 195 -1.48 1.90 -17.17
C LEU A 195 -1.98 0.46 -17.15
N TYR A 196 -1.16 -0.45 -16.65
CA TYR A 196 -1.48 -1.85 -16.38
C TYR A 196 -1.46 -2.07 -14.87
N ALA A 197 -2.41 -2.86 -14.38
CA ALA A 197 -2.48 -3.28 -12.98
C ALA A 197 -2.51 -4.81 -12.91
N GLY A 198 -1.56 -5.39 -12.19
CA GLY A 198 -1.60 -6.80 -11.83
C GLY A 198 -2.33 -6.98 -10.50
N THR A 199 -3.41 -7.73 -10.49
CA THR A 199 -4.22 -7.99 -9.30
C THR A 199 -4.11 -9.44 -8.87
N ALA A 200 -4.41 -9.71 -7.60
CA ALA A 200 -4.47 -11.04 -7.05
C ALA A 200 -5.80 -11.27 -6.31
N ALA A 201 -6.18 -12.54 -6.24
CA ALA A 201 -7.15 -13.09 -5.33
C ALA A 201 -6.41 -13.99 -4.33
N PHE A 202 -6.23 -13.55 -3.09
CA PHE A 202 -5.45 -14.24 -2.06
C PHE A 202 -6.33 -14.73 -0.88
N MET A 203 -7.49 -14.10 -0.64
CA MET A 203 -8.39 -14.31 0.51
C MET A 203 -9.27 -15.56 0.44
N ASP A 204 -8.89 -16.62 -0.30
CA ASP A 204 -9.59 -17.91 -0.30
C ASP A 204 -9.77 -18.52 1.11
N PHE A 205 -9.01 -18.05 2.10
CA PHE A 205 -8.92 -18.64 3.45
C PHE A 205 -9.85 -18.04 4.53
N ILE A 206 -10.32 -16.79 4.42
CA ILE A 206 -11.30 -16.19 5.38
C ILE A 206 -12.72 -16.24 4.84
N ILE A 207 -12.88 -15.93 3.55
CA ILE A 207 -14.13 -16.06 2.84
C ILE A 207 -13.84 -17.18 1.85
N LYS A 208 -14.55 -18.32 1.94
CA LYS A 208 -14.48 -19.36 0.90
C LYS A 208 -14.94 -18.73 -0.41
N GLN A 209 -14.01 -18.14 -1.16
CA GLN A 209 -14.26 -17.67 -2.51
C GLN A 209 -14.53 -18.93 -3.32
N LYS A 210 -15.79 -19.15 -3.68
CA LYS A 210 -16.16 -20.28 -4.52
C LYS A 210 -15.56 -20.17 -5.93
N ASN A 211 -15.02 -19.01 -6.33
CA ASN A 211 -14.62 -18.67 -7.69
C ASN A 211 -13.45 -17.65 -7.77
N GLY A 212 -12.43 -17.72 -6.90
CA GLY A 212 -11.25 -16.85 -7.01
C GLY A 212 -10.53 -17.07 -8.34
N SER A 213 -10.39 -16.05 -9.17
CA SER A 213 -9.80 -16.19 -10.51
C SER A 213 -8.26 -16.20 -10.53
N GLY A 214 -7.63 -16.24 -9.35
CA GLY A 214 -6.18 -16.12 -9.21
C GLY A 214 -5.72 -14.70 -9.51
N CYS A 215 -4.61 -14.57 -10.25
CA CYS A 215 -4.08 -13.27 -10.66
C CYS A 215 -4.65 -12.82 -12.00
N GLU A 216 -4.92 -11.53 -12.13
CA GLU A 216 -5.43 -10.93 -13.37
C GLU A 216 -4.59 -9.70 -13.77
N ILE A 217 -4.61 -9.36 -15.06
CA ILE A 217 -3.97 -8.16 -15.59
C ILE A 217 -5.05 -7.28 -16.20
N TRP A 218 -5.09 -6.04 -15.74
CA TRP A 218 -6.02 -5.01 -16.17
C TRP A 218 -5.27 -3.87 -16.83
N ARG A 219 -5.96 -3.10 -17.67
CA ARG A 219 -5.37 -1.89 -18.26
C ARG A 219 -6.41 -0.81 -18.47
N THR A 220 -5.95 0.44 -18.52
CA THR A 220 -6.81 1.55 -18.94
C THR A 220 -7.32 1.35 -20.38
N PRO A 221 -8.50 1.88 -20.72
CA PRO A 221 -8.96 1.92 -22.11
C PRO A 221 -7.94 2.63 -23.01
N LYS A 222 -7.93 2.31 -24.31
CA LYS A 222 -7.17 3.12 -25.27
C LYS A 222 -7.88 4.46 -25.41
N VAL A 223 -7.15 5.56 -25.26
CA VAL A 223 -7.61 6.85 -25.77
C VAL A 223 -7.57 6.73 -27.29
N LEU A 224 -8.73 6.79 -27.95
CA LEU A 224 -8.86 6.77 -29.41
C LEU A 224 -8.47 8.13 -30.00
#